data_AF-A0A7Z7PSH0-F1
#
_entry.id   AF-A0A7Z7PSH0-F1
#
_cell.length_a   1.000
_cell.length_b   1.000
_cell.length_c   1.000
_cell.angle_alpha   90.00
_cell.angle_beta   90.00
_cell.angle_gamma   90.00
#
_symmetry.space_group_name_H-M   'P 1'
#
loop_
_entity.id
_entity.type
_entity.pdbx_description
1 polymer ?
#
loop_
_entity_poly.entity_id
_entity_poly.type
_entity_poly.pdbx_seq_one_letter_code
_entity_poly.pdbx_strand_id
1 'polypeptide(L)'
;MVNEATDTYHRLESLLEANAMEILMASDPGVRIQAQYGWIKFRRNRLPKRHMIDLLACFSNGCRSLYAVRHSDGVGDLETDLELIRNQELRKHGHRLILLTEKEISKPRRLPSQGNSPRTQPEEREEQCACD
;
A
#
# COMPACT_ATOMS: atom_id res chain seq x y z
N MET A 1 -11.76 5.91 11.95
CA MET A 1 -11.99 4.48 11.68
C MET A 1 -11.10 3.66 12.62
N VAL A 2 -11.59 2.55 13.18
CA VAL A 2 -10.81 1.69 14.07
C VAL A 2 -10.20 0.58 13.24
N ASN A 3 -8.88 0.41 13.31
CA ASN A 3 -8.24 -0.81 12.82
C ASN A 3 -8.22 -1.84 13.96
N GLU A 4 -9.07 -2.86 13.89
CA GLU A 4 -9.16 -3.89 14.93
C GLU A 4 -7.85 -4.67 15.11
N ALA A 5 -7.02 -4.78 14.07
CA ALA A 5 -5.73 -5.47 14.15
C ALA A 5 -4.66 -4.68 14.92
N THR A 6 -4.84 -3.36 15.08
CA THR A 6 -3.89 -2.50 15.80
C THR A 6 -4.51 -1.73 16.96
N ASP A 7 -5.83 -1.85 17.15
CA ASP A 7 -6.64 -1.07 18.08
C ASP A 7 -6.37 0.45 18.00
N THR A 8 -6.10 0.93 16.78
CA THR A 8 -5.75 2.33 16.52
C THR A 8 -6.89 3.08 15.83
N TYR A 9 -7.16 4.28 16.34
CA TYR A 9 -8.05 5.24 15.72
C TYR A 9 -7.30 6.02 14.65
N HIS A 10 -7.70 5.83 13.40
CA HIS A 10 -7.18 6.62 12.29
C HIS A 10 -8.09 7.82 12.04
N ARG A 11 -7.49 9.02 12.08
CA ARG A 11 -8.07 10.24 11.55
C ARG A 11 -7.83 10.24 10.04
N LEU A 12 -8.91 10.06 9.31
CA LEU A 12 -8.90 10.06 7.84
C LEU A 12 -9.38 11.44 7.39
N GLU A 13 -8.69 12.00 6.41
CA GLU A 13 -8.97 13.36 5.93
C GLU A 13 -9.96 13.34 4.76
N SER A 14 -10.28 12.16 4.22
CA SER A 14 -11.28 11.99 3.17
C SER A 14 -12.08 10.69 3.27
N LEU A 15 -13.30 10.69 2.70
CA LEU A 15 -14.11 9.48 2.54
C LEU A 15 -13.42 8.43 1.65
N LEU A 16 -12.57 8.89 0.72
CA LEU A 16 -11.82 8.00 -0.17
C LEU A 16 -10.78 7.17 0.60
N GLU A 17 -10.11 7.79 1.57
CA GLU A 17 -9.19 7.09 2.47
C GLU A 17 -9.92 6.09 3.37
N ALA A 18 -11.14 6.41 3.81
CA ALA A 18 -11.98 5.49 4.58
C ALA A 18 -12.33 4.25 3.77
N ASN A 19 -12.79 4.43 2.53
CA ASN A 19 -13.10 3.31 1.64
C ASN A 19 -11.85 2.48 1.31
N ALA A 20 -10.70 3.13 1.11
CA ALA A 20 -9.43 2.43 0.88
C ALA A 20 -9.02 1.58 2.10
N MET A 21 -9.21 2.11 3.30
CA MET A 21 -8.90 1.41 4.56
C MET A 21 -9.82 0.20 4.77
N GLU A 22 -11.12 0.33 4.51
CA GLU A 22 -12.07 -0.80 4.58
C GLU A 22 -11.70 -1.93 3.63
N ILE A 23 -11.32 -1.60 2.39
CA ILE A 23 -10.90 -2.60 1.40
C ILE A 23 -9.65 -3.34 1.88
N LEU A 24 -8.69 -2.63 2.47
CA LEU A 24 -7.48 -3.25 3.01
C LEU A 24 -7.80 -4.18 4.17
N MET A 25 -8.62 -3.74 5.14
CA MET A 25 -9.04 -4.55 6.28
C MET A 25 -9.84 -5.79 5.85
N ALA A 26 -10.67 -5.68 4.82
CA ALA A 26 -11.41 -6.81 4.26
C ALA A 26 -10.50 -7.82 3.53
N SER A 27 -9.35 -7.37 3.00
CA SER A 27 -8.43 -8.22 2.24
C SER A 27 -7.55 -9.12 3.10
N ASP A 28 -7.18 -8.65 4.30
CA ASP A 28 -6.38 -9.39 5.27
C ASP A 28 -6.79 -8.95 6.68
N PRO A 29 -7.43 -9.82 7.49
CA PRO A 29 -7.84 -9.49 8.86
C PRO A 29 -6.69 -9.06 9.77
N GLY A 30 -5.46 -9.47 9.47
CA GLY A 30 -4.26 -9.13 10.23
C GLY A 30 -3.52 -7.88 9.75
N VAL A 31 -4.07 -7.14 8.79
CA VAL A 31 -3.38 -5.99 8.21
C VAL A 31 -3.22 -4.86 9.22
N ARG A 32 -1.96 -4.44 9.43
CA ARG A 32 -1.64 -3.28 10.26
C ARG A 32 -1.54 -2.05 9.36
N ILE A 33 -2.51 -1.16 9.47
CA ILE A 33 -2.57 0.06 8.66
C ILE A 33 -2.05 1.23 9.49
N GLN A 34 -1.20 2.06 8.88
CA GLN A 34 -0.72 3.33 9.43
C GLN A 34 -1.11 4.45 8.46
N ALA A 35 -1.92 5.40 8.94
CA ALA A 35 -2.26 6.59 8.17
C ALA A 35 -1.16 7.66 8.27
N GLN A 36 -1.06 8.51 7.24
CA GLN A 36 -0.11 9.63 7.17
C GLN A 36 1.35 9.18 7.38
N TYR A 37 1.75 8.13 6.64
CA TYR A 37 3.08 7.57 6.75
C TYR A 37 4.13 8.46 6.08
N GLY A 38 4.79 9.28 6.91
CA GLY A 38 6.14 9.83 6.72
C GLY A 38 6.38 10.71 5.48
N TRP A 39 7.30 11.67 5.60
CA TRP A 39 7.76 12.44 4.45
C TRP A 39 8.86 11.67 3.70
N ILE A 40 8.49 11.00 2.60
CA ILE A 40 9.46 10.34 1.72
C ILE A 40 10.14 11.41 0.87
N LYS A 41 11.47 11.48 0.98
CA LYS A 41 12.30 12.47 0.28
C LYS A 41 12.69 11.91 -1.09
N PHE A 42 12.43 12.63 -2.17
CA PHE A 42 12.85 12.23 -3.51
C PHE A 42 13.39 13.43 -4.28
N ARG A 43 14.10 13.20 -5.37
CA ARG A 43 14.58 14.26 -6.25
C ARG A 43 13.79 14.27 -7.55
N ARG A 44 13.27 15.46 -7.91
CA ARG A 44 12.69 15.75 -9.22
C ARG A 44 13.44 16.93 -9.82
N ASN A 45 13.98 16.78 -11.03
CA ASN A 45 14.77 17.81 -11.70
C ASN A 45 15.92 18.35 -10.83
N ARG A 46 16.61 17.46 -10.09
CA ARG A 46 17.69 17.77 -9.12
C ARG A 46 17.26 18.58 -7.89
N LEU A 47 15.98 18.96 -7.77
CA LEU A 47 15.45 19.63 -6.59
C LEU A 47 14.94 18.61 -5.57
N PRO A 48 15.23 18.79 -4.27
CA PRO A 48 14.68 17.94 -3.22
C PRO A 48 13.19 18.22 -3.07
N LYS A 49 12.39 17.16 -3.14
CA LYS A 49 10.95 17.14 -2.91
C LYS A 49 10.63 16.16 -1.80
N ARG A 50 9.45 16.31 -1.21
CA ARG A 50 8.94 15.39 -0.18
C ARG A 50 7.49 15.08 -0.49
N HIS A 51 7.12 13.83 -0.33
CA HIS A 51 5.75 13.37 -0.47
C HIS A 51 5.35 12.61 0.78
N MET A 52 4.17 12.93 1.31
CA MET A 52 3.57 12.20 2.42
C MET A 52 2.67 11.12 1.85
N ILE A 53 2.83 9.90 2.35
CA ILE A 53 1.99 8.77 1.94
C ILE A 53 0.74 8.73 2.82
N ASP A 54 -0.42 8.58 2.20
CA ASP A 54 -1.68 8.61 2.92
C ASP A 54 -1.87 7.34 3.78
N LEU A 55 -1.52 6.15 3.27
CA LEU A 55 -1.60 4.88 4.02
C LEU A 55 -0.39 3.97 3.81
N LEU A 56 0.11 3.36 4.87
CA LEU A 56 1.02 2.22 4.85
C LEU A 56 0.26 0.99 5.37
N ALA A 57 0.17 -0.06 4.57
CA ALA A 57 -0.38 -1.35 4.98
C ALA A 57 0.73 -2.38 5.16
N CYS A 58 0.82 -2.96 6.34
CA CYS A 58 1.67 -4.10 6.65
C CYS A 58 0.78 -5.34 6.74
N PHE A 59 0.88 -6.20 5.74
CA PHE A 59 0.12 -7.45 5.65
C PHE A 59 0.73 -8.54 6.55
N SER A 60 -0.07 -9.53 6.90
CA SER A 60 0.33 -10.67 7.73
C SER A 60 1.50 -11.47 7.15
N ASN A 61 1.67 -11.47 5.82
CA ASN A 61 2.79 -12.09 5.12
C ASN A 61 4.10 -11.28 5.15
N GLY A 62 4.17 -10.21 5.93
CA GLY A 62 5.34 -9.32 6.01
C GLY A 62 5.45 -8.31 4.87
N CYS A 63 4.54 -8.35 3.88
CA CYS A 63 4.52 -7.38 2.80
C CYS A 63 4.10 -6.01 3.32
N ARG A 64 4.89 -5.00 2.98
CA ARG A 64 4.64 -3.59 3.29
C ARG A 64 4.30 -2.85 2.00
N SER A 65 3.06 -2.36 1.88
CA SER A 65 2.59 -1.62 0.71
C SER A 65 2.20 -0.20 1.10
N LEU A 66 2.69 0.76 0.34
CA LEU A 66 2.39 2.17 0.49
C LEU A 66 1.27 2.55 -0.49
N TYR A 67 0.30 3.32 -0.03
CA TYR A 67 -0.84 3.77 -0.82
C TYR A 67 -0.96 5.29 -0.76
N ALA A 68 -0.91 5.91 -1.93
CA ALA A 68 -1.29 7.30 -2.11
C ALA A 68 -2.75 7.31 -2.61
N VAL A 69 -3.62 8.11 -1.99
CA VAL A 69 -5.05 8.16 -2.26
C VAL A 69 -5.38 9.53 -2.85
N ARG A 70 -5.86 9.58 -4.09
CA ARG A 70 -6.28 10.84 -4.73
C ARG A 70 -7.47 10.66 -5.65
N HIS A 71 -8.28 11.71 -5.78
CA HIS A 71 -9.31 11.80 -6.80
C HIS A 71 -8.68 11.79 -8.20
N SER A 72 -9.35 11.16 -9.18
CA SER A 72 -8.82 11.02 -10.55
C SER A 72 -8.49 12.35 -11.20
N ASP A 73 -9.21 13.39 -10.82
CA ASP A 73 -9.14 14.71 -11.45
C ASP A 73 -7.96 15.54 -10.93
N GLY A 74 -7.29 15.05 -9.86
CA GLY A 74 -6.14 15.69 -9.22
C GLY A 74 -4.87 14.86 -9.28
N VAL A 75 -4.79 13.85 -10.16
CA VAL A 75 -3.61 12.96 -10.24
C VAL A 75 -2.39 13.73 -10.75
N GLY A 76 -2.54 14.55 -11.79
CA GLY A 76 -1.50 15.48 -12.28
C GLY A 76 -0.07 14.93 -12.20
N ASP A 77 0.79 15.68 -11.50
CA ASP A 77 2.20 15.35 -11.29
C ASP A 77 2.47 14.21 -10.30
N LEU A 78 1.44 13.73 -9.59
CA LEU A 78 1.61 12.75 -8.52
C LEU A 78 2.12 11.41 -9.06
N GLU A 79 1.66 10.96 -10.22
CA GLU A 79 2.16 9.71 -10.80
C GLU A 79 3.67 9.76 -11.05
N THR A 80 4.16 10.90 -11.55
CA THR A 80 5.60 11.12 -11.76
C THR A 80 6.35 11.13 -10.43
N ASP A 81 5.83 11.83 -9.42
CA ASP A 81 6.44 11.87 -8.09
C ASP A 81 6.48 10.48 -7.44
N LEU A 82 5.41 9.69 -7.56
CA LEU A 82 5.35 8.31 -7.06
C LEU A 82 6.31 7.39 -7.83
N GLU A 83 6.45 7.53 -9.14
CA GLU A 83 7.42 6.76 -9.91
C GLU A 83 8.87 7.08 -9.50
N LEU A 84 9.17 8.35 -9.25
CA LEU A 84 10.48 8.75 -8.72
C LEU A 84 10.73 8.16 -7.33
N ILE A 85 9.70 8.10 -6.47
CA ILE A 85 9.79 7.46 -5.15
C ILE A 85 10.01 5.95 -5.30
N ARG A 86 9.29 5.29 -6.22
CA ARG A 86 9.46 3.86 -6.54
C ARG A 86 10.91 3.53 -6.86
N ASN A 87 11.55 4.40 -7.64
CA ASN A 87 12.91 4.18 -8.13
C ASN A 87 13.99 4.56 -7.11
N GLN A 88 13.77 5.59 -6.28
CA GLN A 88 14.81 6.14 -5.41
C GLN A 88 14.77 5.59 -3.99
N GLU A 89 13.60 5.46 -3.39
CA GLU A 89 13.48 5.27 -1.93
C GLU A 89 12.57 4.12 -1.52
N LEU A 90 11.82 3.50 -2.44
CA LEU A 90 10.82 2.48 -2.10
C LEU A 90 11.37 1.38 -1.21
N ARG A 91 12.56 0.84 -1.53
CA ARG A 91 13.19 -0.26 -0.78
C ARG A 91 13.40 0.03 0.71
N LYS A 92 13.49 1.30 1.11
CA LYS A 92 13.64 1.70 2.53
C LYS A 92 12.31 1.76 3.27
N HIS A 93 11.21 1.90 2.53
CA HIS A 93 9.89 2.17 3.10
C HIS A 93 8.91 1.00 2.93
N GLY A 94 9.07 0.18 1.88
CA GLY A 94 8.24 -0.98 1.64
C GLY A 94 8.55 -1.69 0.33
N HIS A 95 7.65 -2.57 -0.06
CA HIS A 95 7.81 -3.45 -1.22
C HIS A 95 7.07 -2.90 -2.43
N ARG A 96 5.97 -2.16 -2.21
CA ARG A 96 5.09 -1.65 -3.25
C ARG A 96 4.62 -0.24 -2.92
N LEU A 97 4.41 0.57 -3.95
CA LEU A 97 3.78 1.87 -3.86
C LEU A 97 2.66 1.93 -4.89
N ILE A 98 1.43 2.18 -4.47
CA ILE A 98 0.22 2.08 -5.28
C ILE A 98 -0.54 3.41 -5.19
N LEU A 99 -1.02 3.91 -6.33
CA LEU A 99 -1.92 5.05 -6.38
C LEU A 99 -3.35 4.52 -6.41
N LEU A 100 -4.14 4.82 -5.39
CA LEU A 100 -5.56 4.51 -5.34
C LEU A 100 -6.36 5.74 -5.77
N THR A 101 -7.21 5.52 -6.75
CA THR A 101 -8.19 6.51 -7.21
C THR A 101 -9.60 5.99 -6.99
N GLU A 102 -10.59 6.87 -7.07
CA GLU A 102 -12.01 6.49 -7.01
C GLU A 102 -12.36 5.36 -7.97
N LYS A 103 -11.74 5.31 -9.15
CA LYS A 103 -11.96 4.24 -10.14
C LYS A 103 -11.45 2.88 -9.69
N GLU A 104 -10.43 2.85 -8.83
CA GLU A 104 -9.89 1.62 -8.25
C GLU A 104 -10.72 1.14 -7.06
N ILE A 105 -11.26 2.09 -6.28
CA ILE A 105 -12.05 1.85 -5.08
C ILE A 105 -13.51 1.48 -5.41
N SER A 106 -14.11 2.14 -6.41
CA SER A 106 -15.50 1.91 -6.85
C SER A 106 -15.70 0.71 -7.77
N LYS A 107 -14.61 0.13 -8.29
CA LYS A 107 -14.73 -1.14 -9.01
C LYS A 107 -15.20 -2.19 -8.00
N PRO A 108 -16.34 -2.87 -8.21
CA PRO A 108 -16.66 -4.08 -7.47
C PRO A 108 -15.61 -5.11 -7.84
N ARG A 109 -14.52 -5.16 -7.08
CA ARG A 109 -13.40 -6.01 -7.44
C ARG A 109 -13.74 -7.41 -6.98
N ARG A 110 -14.10 -8.25 -7.97
CA ARG A 110 -13.60 -9.63 -8.03
C ARG A 110 -12.12 -9.53 -7.67
N LEU A 111 -11.80 -9.91 -6.44
CA LEU A 111 -10.43 -10.21 -6.03
C LEU A 111 -9.79 -10.95 -7.21
N PRO A 112 -8.54 -10.64 -7.62
CA PRO A 112 -7.81 -11.60 -8.42
C PRO A 112 -7.86 -12.88 -7.59
N SER A 113 -8.66 -13.85 -8.06
CA SER A 113 -8.66 -15.18 -7.49
C SER A 113 -7.21 -15.57 -7.44
N GLN A 114 -6.71 -15.85 -6.24
CA GLN A 114 -5.49 -16.61 -6.01
C GLN A 114 -5.33 -17.54 -7.21
N GLY A 115 -4.30 -17.29 -8.02
CA GLY A 115 -4.11 -18.02 -9.25
C GLY A 115 -4.16 -19.49 -8.92
N ASN A 116 -5.13 -20.18 -9.50
CA ASN A 116 -5.14 -21.63 -9.60
C ASN A 116 -3.87 -22.00 -10.39
N SER A 117 -2.74 -22.16 -9.70
CA SER A 117 -1.66 -22.97 -10.24
C SER A 117 -2.17 -24.42 -10.18
N PRO A 118 -2.19 -25.16 -11.30
CA PRO A 118 -2.53 -26.56 -11.26
C PRO A 118 -1.57 -27.28 -10.33
N ARG A 119 -2.14 -28.12 -9.47
CA ARG A 119 -1.43 -29.03 -8.57
C ARG A 119 -0.26 -29.69 -9.30
N THR A 120 0.95 -29.44 -8.82
CA THR A 120 2.05 -30.38 -8.93
C THR A 120 2.54 -30.58 -7.50
N GLN A 121 2.43 -31.81 -6.99
CA GLN A 121 2.93 -32.16 -5.65
C GLN A 121 4.48 -32.29 -5.66
N PRO A 122 5.16 -32.60 -4.55
CA PRO A 122 6.07 -31.68 -3.87
C PRO A 122 7.54 -32.09 -4.03
N GLU A 123 8.46 -31.14 -4.04
CA GLU A 123 9.85 -31.43 -3.66
C GLU A 123 10.29 -30.43 -2.60
N GLU A 124 10.69 -31.01 -1.48
CA GLU A 124 11.25 -30.39 -0.29
C GLU A 124 12.44 -29.50 -0.66
N ARG A 125 12.43 -28.22 -0.24
CA ARG A 125 13.63 -27.53 0.26
C ARG A 125 13.24 -26.54 1.34
N GLU A 126 13.77 -26.81 2.53
CA GLU A 126 13.89 -25.88 3.64
C GLU A 126 14.60 -24.61 3.18
N GLU A 127 14.01 -23.45 3.45
CA GLU A 127 14.80 -22.24 3.68
C GLU A 127 14.08 -21.39 4.73
N GLN A 128 14.60 -21.48 5.95
CA GLN A 128 14.31 -20.54 7.04
C GLN A 128 14.56 -19.12 6.54
N CYS A 129 13.51 -18.29 6.49
CA CYS A 129 13.70 -16.84 6.46
C CYS A 129 13.65 -16.35 7.91
N ALA A 130 14.85 -16.18 8.48
CA ALA A 130 15.06 -15.60 9.79
C ALA A 130 14.69 -14.11 9.78
N CYS A 131 13.88 -13.71 10.75
CA CYS A 131 13.71 -12.31 11.11
C CYS A 131 14.64 -12.04 12.30
N ASP A 132 15.72 -11.29 12.06
CA ASP A 132 16.44 -10.56 13.13
C ASP A 132 15.73 -9.22 13.41
#